data_AF-A0A557RKJ5-F1
#
_entry.id   AF-A0A557RKJ5-F1
#
_cell.length_a   1.000
_cell.length_b   1.000
_cell.length_c   1.000
_cell.angle_alpha   90.00
_cell.angle_beta   90.00
_cell.angle_gamma   90.00
#
_symmetry.space_group_name_H-M   'P 1'
#
loop_
_entity.id
_entity.type
_entity.pdbx_description
1 polymer ?
#
loop_
_entity_poly.entity_id
_entity_poly.type
_entity_poly.pdbx_seq_one_letter_code
_entity_poly.pdbx_strand_id
1 'polypeptide(L)'
;MADQAAVDRLRAAGFPLTAEAEAQLLAASAEDSAGLLPGIVDQAVRANPAAAADIVRSAVTAEPTQAAQVTSAAVVASPEQAAAVTSAAVEASPESAADVTRAAVSTAPEAAVDITRAAVTASPESAAAVTAAAIETAPESAQQITAAAVEAAPDQADSVEAAAADAEAEIEAQAEADSSPDVDDTEDGTASPN
;
A
#
# COMPACT_ATOMS: atom_id res chain seq x y z
N MET A 1 10.16 28.24 4.30
CA MET A 1 9.11 28.68 5.25
C MET A 1 8.68 27.45 6.01
N ALA A 2 8.36 27.59 7.30
CA ALA A 2 7.65 26.56 8.08
C ALA A 2 6.44 26.03 7.31
N ASP A 3 6.09 24.75 7.45
CA ASP A 3 5.02 24.12 6.67
C ASP A 3 3.61 24.41 7.25
N GLN A 4 3.28 25.70 7.34
CA GLN A 4 1.94 26.16 7.71
C GLN A 4 0.86 25.61 6.74
N ALA A 5 1.24 25.40 5.48
CA ALA A 5 0.33 24.87 4.46
C ALA A 5 -0.08 23.42 4.75
N ALA A 6 0.83 22.55 5.21
CA ALA A 6 0.51 21.19 5.61
C ALA A 6 -0.40 21.19 6.85
N VAL A 7 -0.09 22.01 7.86
CA VAL A 7 -0.95 22.14 9.05
C VAL A 7 -2.37 22.58 8.67
N ASP A 8 -2.51 23.59 7.81
CA ASP A 8 -3.81 24.09 7.38
C ASP A 8 -4.58 23.06 6.55
N ARG A 9 -3.91 22.30 5.68
CA ARG A 9 -4.51 21.20 4.89
C ARG A 9 -4.99 20.06 5.79
N LEU A 10 -4.18 19.63 6.75
CA LEU A 10 -4.55 18.58 7.70
C LEU A 10 -5.75 19.00 8.57
N ARG A 11 -5.79 20.25 9.02
CA ARG A 11 -6.96 20.78 9.74
C ARG A 11 -8.20 20.87 8.87
N ALA A 12 -8.08 21.33 7.64
CA ALA A 12 -9.19 21.41 6.70
C ALA A 12 -9.76 20.02 6.39
N ALA A 13 -8.91 18.99 6.36
CA ALA A 13 -9.31 17.60 6.19
C ALA A 13 -9.86 16.94 7.48
N GLY A 14 -9.85 17.64 8.63
CA GLY A 14 -10.38 17.13 9.89
C GLY A 14 -9.42 16.21 10.65
N PHE A 15 -8.14 16.19 10.30
CA PHE A 15 -7.14 15.35 10.98
C PHE A 15 -6.97 15.74 12.46
N PRO A 16 -6.93 14.77 13.41
CA PRO A 16 -6.83 15.05 14.84
C PRO A 16 -5.40 15.46 15.24
N LEU A 17 -5.01 16.67 14.83
CA LEU A 17 -3.66 17.19 14.98
C LEU A 17 -3.40 17.63 16.44
N THR A 18 -2.35 17.08 17.05
CA THR A 18 -1.94 17.47 18.41
C THR A 18 -1.08 18.73 18.39
N ALA A 19 -1.01 19.46 19.50
CA ALA A 19 -0.16 20.65 19.61
C ALA A 19 1.33 20.34 19.36
N GLU A 20 1.78 19.13 19.71
CA GLU A 20 3.16 18.70 19.48
C GLU A 20 3.41 18.39 18.01
N ALA A 21 2.51 17.66 17.34
CA ALA A 21 2.60 17.39 15.91
C ALA A 21 2.56 18.69 15.08
N GLU A 22 1.74 19.65 15.50
CA GLU A 22 1.71 20.99 14.90
C GLU A 22 3.05 21.70 15.05
N ALA A 23 3.62 21.73 16.26
CA ALA A 23 4.90 22.37 16.50
C ALA A 23 6.02 21.73 15.66
N GLN A 24 5.99 20.41 15.47
CA GLN A 24 6.92 19.68 14.62
C GLN A 24 6.79 20.08 13.15
N LEU A 25 5.57 20.11 12.60
CA LEU A 25 5.31 20.53 11.21
C LEU A 25 5.68 22.01 10.98
N LEU A 26 5.45 22.88 11.97
CA LEU A 26 5.84 24.29 11.88
C LEU A 26 7.36 24.51 12.05
N ALA A 27 8.06 23.60 12.71
CA ALA A 27 9.52 23.67 12.81
C ALA A 27 10.23 23.08 11.58
N ALA A 28 9.56 22.15 10.88
CA ALA A 28 10.08 21.44 9.73
C ALA A 28 10.05 22.29 8.44
N SER A 29 10.98 21.98 7.52
CA SER A 29 10.87 22.44 6.13
C SER A 29 9.76 21.68 5.40
N ALA A 30 9.33 22.16 4.23
CA ALA A 30 8.26 21.47 3.50
C ALA A 30 8.63 20.04 3.09
N GLU A 31 9.91 19.83 2.77
CA GLU A 31 10.45 18.51 2.42
C GLU A 31 10.49 17.59 3.65
N ASP A 32 10.90 18.12 4.81
CA ASP A 32 10.94 17.35 6.06
C ASP A 32 9.52 17.02 6.57
N SER A 33 8.58 17.95 6.39
CA SER A 33 7.19 17.82 6.84
C SER A 33 6.46 16.67 6.18
N ALA A 34 6.74 16.42 4.89
CA ALA A 34 6.23 15.26 4.19
C ALA A 34 6.65 13.97 4.91
N GLY A 35 7.93 13.85 5.31
CA GLY A 35 8.43 12.68 6.05
C GLY A 35 7.84 12.49 7.46
N LEU A 36 7.22 13.51 8.05
CA LEU A 36 6.66 13.45 9.41
C LEU A 36 5.24 12.88 9.45
N LEU A 37 4.45 13.03 8.38
CA LEU A 37 3.03 12.67 8.39
C LEU A 37 2.79 11.18 8.74
N PRO A 38 3.52 10.20 8.19
CA PRO A 38 3.32 8.79 8.55
C PRO A 38 3.52 8.53 10.05
N GLY A 39 4.51 9.16 10.67
CA GLY A 39 4.75 9.05 12.12
C GLY A 39 3.64 9.68 12.97
N ILE A 40 3.11 10.83 12.53
CA ILE A 40 1.97 11.49 13.18
C ILE A 40 0.71 10.61 13.09
N VAL A 41 0.49 9.97 11.93
CA VAL A 41 -0.62 9.04 11.71
C VAL A 41 -0.48 7.80 12.61
N ASP A 42 0.69 7.16 12.64
CA ASP A 42 0.94 6.01 13.54
C ASP A 42 0.60 6.36 14.99
N GLN A 43 1.09 7.50 15.48
CA GLN A 43 0.81 7.95 16.85
C GLN A 43 -0.68 8.20 17.08
N ALA A 44 -1.36 8.86 16.15
CA ALA A 44 -2.80 9.14 16.25
C ALA A 44 -3.63 7.86 16.26
N VAL A 45 -3.29 6.89 15.41
CA VAL A 45 -3.96 5.59 15.34
C VAL A 45 -3.72 4.78 16.61
N ARG A 46 -2.49 4.73 17.13
CA ARG A 46 -2.20 4.05 18.41
C ARG A 46 -2.97 4.64 19.58
N ALA A 47 -3.18 5.95 19.58
CA ALA A 47 -3.97 6.62 20.61
C ALA A 47 -5.47 6.32 20.51
N ASN A 48 -5.99 6.07 19.30
CA ASN A 48 -7.38 5.68 19.07
C ASN A 48 -7.53 4.73 17.87
N PRO A 49 -7.31 3.42 18.06
CA PRO A 49 -7.35 2.45 16.95
C PRO A 49 -8.72 2.36 16.28
N ALA A 50 -9.80 2.58 17.02
CA ALA A 50 -11.16 2.57 16.48
C ALA A 50 -11.42 3.72 15.47
N ALA A 51 -10.61 4.78 15.48
CA ALA A 51 -10.69 5.90 14.56
C ALA A 51 -9.69 5.79 13.39
N ALA A 52 -8.99 4.65 13.22
CA ALA A 52 -7.91 4.52 12.25
C ALA A 52 -8.32 4.89 10.81
N ALA A 53 -9.49 4.44 10.37
CA ALA A 53 -10.03 4.75 9.05
C ALA A 53 -10.26 6.26 8.86
N ASP A 54 -10.87 6.95 9.84
CA ASP A 54 -11.12 8.39 9.76
C ASP A 54 -9.81 9.21 9.78
N ILE A 55 -8.85 8.79 10.60
CA ILE A 55 -7.52 9.40 10.68
C ILE A 55 -6.83 9.31 9.33
N VAL A 56 -6.82 8.12 8.72
CA VAL A 56 -6.21 7.87 7.41
C VAL A 56 -6.93 8.66 6.32
N ARG A 57 -8.26 8.62 6.26
CA ARG A 57 -9.04 9.39 5.30
C ARG A 57 -8.66 10.87 5.33
N SER A 58 -8.58 11.43 6.54
CA SER A 58 -8.24 12.85 6.74
C SER A 58 -6.79 13.15 6.30
N ALA A 59 -5.84 12.29 6.65
CA ALA A 59 -4.44 12.44 6.25
C ALA A 59 -4.25 12.33 4.74
N VAL A 60 -4.86 11.32 4.10
CA VAL A 60 -4.78 11.10 2.65
C VAL A 60 -5.51 12.21 1.87
N THR A 61 -6.63 12.71 2.38
CA THR A 61 -7.32 13.86 1.76
C THR A 61 -6.43 15.12 1.77
N ALA A 62 -5.64 15.31 2.84
CA ALA A 62 -4.72 16.44 2.93
C ALA A 62 -3.45 16.26 2.08
N GLU A 63 -2.96 15.02 1.96
CA GLU A 63 -1.72 14.62 1.31
C GLU A 63 -1.90 13.33 0.48
N PRO A 64 -2.58 13.40 -0.68
CA PRO A 64 -2.90 12.21 -1.48
C PRO A 64 -1.65 11.51 -2.03
N THR A 65 -0.58 12.26 -2.29
CA THR A 65 0.72 11.72 -2.73
C THR A 65 1.38 10.83 -1.69
N GLN A 66 0.96 10.90 -0.42
CA GLN A 66 1.48 10.08 0.67
C GLN A 66 0.55 8.91 1.04
N ALA A 67 -0.51 8.64 0.27
CA ALA A 67 -1.54 7.67 0.62
C ALA A 67 -0.98 6.31 1.04
N ALA A 68 -0.02 5.76 0.28
CA ALA A 68 0.60 4.47 0.59
C ALA A 68 1.39 4.49 1.92
N GLN A 69 2.14 5.55 2.20
CA GLN A 69 2.98 5.68 3.41
C GLN A 69 2.10 5.87 4.65
N VAL A 70 1.07 6.70 4.54
CA VAL A 70 0.04 6.91 5.58
C VAL A 70 -0.69 5.60 5.88
N THR A 71 -1.07 4.85 4.84
CA THR A 71 -1.74 3.56 4.98
C THR A 71 -0.84 2.57 5.70
N SER A 72 0.42 2.39 5.26
CA SER A 72 1.35 1.47 5.92
C SER A 72 1.55 1.83 7.39
N ALA A 73 1.76 3.12 7.71
CA ALA A 73 1.91 3.55 9.10
C ALA A 73 0.66 3.24 9.96
N ALA A 74 -0.53 3.48 9.42
CA ALA A 74 -1.77 3.16 10.13
C ALA A 74 -1.99 1.65 10.31
N VAL A 75 -1.66 0.84 9.30
CA VAL A 75 -1.73 -0.63 9.38
C VAL A 75 -0.72 -1.16 10.40
N VAL A 76 0.51 -0.63 10.45
CA VAL A 76 1.50 -0.96 11.50
C VAL A 76 0.96 -0.62 12.89
N ALA A 77 0.30 0.53 13.03
CA ALA A 77 -0.28 0.98 14.29
C ALA A 77 -1.47 0.13 14.74
N SER A 78 -2.29 -0.33 13.79
CA SER A 78 -3.48 -1.17 14.07
C SER A 78 -3.70 -2.19 12.95
N PRO A 79 -3.03 -3.35 12.99
CA PRO A 79 -3.15 -4.38 11.95
C PRO A 79 -4.58 -4.93 11.82
N GLU A 80 -5.32 -5.00 12.93
CA GLU A 80 -6.73 -5.42 12.94
C GLU A 80 -7.65 -4.50 12.11
N GLN A 81 -7.22 -3.25 11.85
CA GLN A 81 -7.97 -2.27 11.07
C GLN A 81 -7.49 -2.17 9.63
N ALA A 82 -6.62 -3.06 9.16
CA ALA A 82 -5.94 -2.92 7.87
C ALA A 82 -6.91 -2.75 6.69
N ALA A 83 -7.98 -3.56 6.63
CA ALA A 83 -8.99 -3.46 5.58
C ALA A 83 -9.75 -2.12 5.63
N ALA A 84 -10.17 -1.67 6.83
CA ALA A 84 -10.89 -0.41 7.00
C ALA A 84 -10.00 0.82 6.67
N VAL A 85 -8.74 0.78 7.09
CA VAL A 85 -7.71 1.78 6.76
C VAL A 85 -7.49 1.84 5.24
N THR A 86 -7.35 0.69 4.59
CA THR A 86 -7.16 0.61 3.14
C THR A 86 -8.37 1.19 2.40
N SER A 87 -9.61 0.78 2.76
CA SER A 87 -10.83 1.33 2.20
C SER A 87 -10.86 2.86 2.30
N ALA A 88 -10.55 3.40 3.49
CA ALA A 88 -10.58 4.83 3.73
C ALA A 88 -9.51 5.61 2.95
N ALA A 89 -8.31 5.03 2.78
CA ALA A 89 -7.26 5.61 1.95
C ALA A 89 -7.64 5.59 0.45
N VAL A 90 -8.19 4.48 -0.04
CA VAL A 90 -8.63 4.34 -1.44
C VAL A 90 -9.79 5.28 -1.75
N GLU A 91 -10.77 5.41 -0.85
CA GLU A 91 -11.88 6.38 -1.02
C GLU A 91 -11.37 7.83 -1.08
N ALA A 92 -10.34 8.15 -0.30
CA ALA A 92 -9.74 9.50 -0.28
C ALA A 92 -8.84 9.76 -1.50
N SER A 93 -8.16 8.74 -2.02
CA SER A 93 -7.28 8.81 -3.19
C SER A 93 -7.42 7.57 -4.08
N PRO A 94 -8.47 7.49 -4.93
CA PRO A 94 -8.70 6.33 -5.80
C PRO A 94 -7.57 6.10 -6.81
N GLU A 95 -6.91 7.18 -7.23
CA GLU A 95 -5.73 7.14 -8.11
C GLU A 95 -4.54 6.40 -7.49
N SER A 96 -4.47 6.33 -6.16
CA SER A 96 -3.42 5.62 -5.41
C SER A 96 -3.83 4.20 -5.01
N ALA A 97 -4.96 3.67 -5.49
CA ALA A 97 -5.55 2.45 -4.95
C ALA A 97 -4.62 1.22 -4.99
N ALA A 98 -3.89 1.03 -6.09
CA ALA A 98 -2.93 -0.07 -6.23
C ALA A 98 -1.76 0.07 -5.25
N ASP A 99 -1.17 1.27 -5.12
CA ASP A 99 -0.05 1.52 -4.22
C ASP A 99 -0.45 1.44 -2.73
N VAL A 100 -1.63 1.94 -2.39
CA VAL A 100 -2.24 1.80 -1.06
C VAL A 100 -2.44 0.33 -0.72
N THR A 101 -2.98 -0.45 -1.66
CA THR A 101 -3.19 -1.90 -1.47
C THR A 101 -1.86 -2.61 -1.28
N ARG A 102 -0.87 -2.37 -2.16
CA ARG A 102 0.48 -2.94 -2.05
C ARG A 102 1.11 -2.64 -0.68
N ALA A 103 1.04 -1.39 -0.24
CA ALA A 103 1.58 -0.98 1.06
C ALA A 103 0.87 -1.66 2.23
N ALA A 104 -0.47 -1.75 2.18
CA ALA A 104 -1.26 -2.42 3.21
C ALA A 104 -0.99 -3.93 3.27
N VAL A 105 -1.02 -4.62 2.12
CA VAL A 105 -0.75 -6.06 2.01
C VAL A 105 0.69 -6.39 2.43
N SER A 106 1.67 -5.57 2.02
CA SER A 106 3.07 -5.76 2.45
C SER A 106 3.24 -5.63 3.96
N THR A 107 2.40 -4.81 4.60
CA THR A 107 2.44 -4.59 6.06
C THR A 107 1.66 -5.67 6.82
N ALA A 108 0.54 -6.15 6.26
CA ALA A 108 -0.34 -7.14 6.85
C ALA A 108 -0.71 -8.23 5.82
N PRO A 109 0.24 -9.13 5.48
CA PRO A 109 0.05 -10.14 4.43
C PRO A 109 -1.07 -11.14 4.78
N GLU A 110 -1.26 -11.44 6.06
CA GLU A 110 -2.34 -12.31 6.54
C GLU A 110 -3.74 -11.73 6.25
N ALA A 111 -3.84 -10.41 6.07
CA ALA A 111 -5.09 -9.71 5.75
C ALA A 111 -5.24 -9.39 4.26
N ALA A 112 -4.39 -9.94 3.38
CA ALA A 112 -4.34 -9.57 1.96
C ALA A 112 -5.69 -9.66 1.24
N VAL A 113 -6.46 -10.71 1.51
CA VAL A 113 -7.77 -10.95 0.90
C VAL A 113 -8.77 -9.86 1.34
N ASP A 114 -8.84 -9.57 2.63
CA ASP A 114 -9.75 -8.56 3.18
C ASP A 114 -9.36 -7.14 2.76
N ILE A 115 -8.07 -6.84 2.72
CA ILE A 115 -7.51 -5.58 2.22
C ILE A 115 -7.91 -5.38 0.75
N THR A 116 -7.72 -6.40 -0.09
CA THR A 116 -8.08 -6.34 -1.51
C THR A 116 -9.58 -6.11 -1.67
N ARG A 117 -10.42 -6.91 -0.99
CA ARG A 117 -11.88 -6.75 -1.04
C ARG A 117 -12.30 -5.33 -0.66
N ALA A 118 -11.71 -4.78 0.41
CA ALA A 118 -12.02 -3.44 0.87
C ALA A 118 -11.58 -2.37 -0.15
N ALA A 119 -10.37 -2.48 -0.70
CA ALA A 119 -9.87 -1.57 -1.74
C ALA A 119 -10.73 -1.62 -3.02
N VAL A 120 -11.09 -2.81 -3.49
CA VAL A 120 -11.94 -2.99 -4.68
C VAL A 120 -13.35 -2.45 -4.43
N THR A 121 -13.91 -2.67 -3.23
CA THR A 121 -15.22 -2.10 -2.86
C THR A 121 -15.19 -0.58 -2.85
N ALA A 122 -14.10 0.02 -2.37
CA ALA A 122 -13.89 1.46 -2.33
C ALA A 122 -13.66 2.08 -3.71
N SER A 123 -12.97 1.38 -4.62
CA SER A 123 -12.74 1.80 -6.00
C SER A 123 -12.88 0.62 -6.98
N PRO A 124 -14.12 0.30 -7.41
CA PRO A 124 -14.35 -0.79 -8.38
C PRO A 124 -13.67 -0.53 -9.73
N GLU A 125 -13.50 0.73 -10.12
CA GLU A 125 -12.79 1.08 -11.37
C GLU A 125 -11.30 0.71 -11.32
N SER A 126 -10.73 0.63 -10.11
CA SER A 126 -9.33 0.23 -9.89
C SER A 126 -9.18 -1.27 -9.65
N ALA A 127 -10.24 -2.07 -9.75
CA ALA A 127 -10.25 -3.47 -9.29
C ALA A 127 -9.10 -4.31 -9.85
N ALA A 128 -8.88 -4.27 -11.17
CA ALA A 128 -7.82 -5.02 -11.83
C ALA A 128 -6.42 -4.65 -11.31
N ALA A 129 -6.14 -3.35 -11.17
CA ALA A 129 -4.84 -2.87 -10.69
C ALA A 129 -4.62 -3.17 -9.19
N VAL A 130 -5.69 -3.08 -8.38
CA VAL A 130 -5.68 -3.46 -6.96
C VAL A 130 -5.40 -4.95 -6.80
N THR A 131 -6.06 -5.80 -7.59
CA THR A 131 -5.85 -7.25 -7.60
C THR A 131 -4.42 -7.61 -7.98
N ALA A 132 -3.90 -7.07 -9.09
CA ALA A 132 -2.53 -7.32 -9.52
C ALA A 132 -1.51 -6.94 -8.42
N ALA A 133 -1.63 -5.72 -7.88
CA ALA A 133 -0.75 -5.25 -6.81
C ALA A 133 -0.80 -6.12 -5.54
N ALA A 134 -1.99 -6.64 -5.19
CA ALA A 134 -2.15 -7.55 -4.06
C ALA A 134 -1.52 -8.92 -4.33
N ILE A 135 -1.69 -9.48 -5.55
CA ILE A 135 -1.10 -10.76 -5.97
C ILE A 135 0.42 -10.69 -6.01
N GLU A 136 0.99 -9.64 -6.60
CA GLU A 136 2.43 -9.38 -6.59
C GLU A 136 3.02 -9.40 -5.18
N THR A 137 2.26 -8.91 -4.19
CA THR A 137 2.71 -8.79 -2.80
C THR A 137 2.44 -10.05 -1.99
N ALA A 138 1.36 -10.78 -2.29
CA ALA A 138 0.93 -11.98 -1.59
C ALA A 138 0.56 -13.11 -2.58
N PRO A 139 1.56 -13.64 -3.34
CA PRO A 139 1.31 -14.61 -4.40
C PRO A 139 0.68 -15.91 -3.90
N GLU A 140 0.99 -16.31 -2.66
CA GLU A 140 0.40 -17.51 -2.04
C GLU A 140 -1.13 -17.41 -1.86
N SER A 141 -1.67 -16.19 -1.88
CA SER A 141 -3.10 -15.91 -1.74
C SER A 141 -3.78 -15.54 -3.06
N ALA A 142 -3.10 -15.68 -4.21
CA ALA A 142 -3.56 -15.13 -5.49
C ALA A 142 -4.99 -15.50 -5.86
N GLN A 143 -5.32 -16.80 -5.84
CA GLN A 143 -6.67 -17.28 -6.15
C GLN A 143 -7.75 -16.69 -5.23
N GLN A 144 -7.44 -16.53 -3.94
CA GLN A 144 -8.37 -15.99 -2.94
C GLN A 144 -8.56 -14.48 -3.12
N ILE A 145 -7.47 -13.77 -3.43
CA ILE A 145 -7.46 -12.34 -3.76
C ILE A 145 -8.32 -12.08 -5.00
N THR A 146 -8.12 -12.84 -6.09
CA THR A 146 -8.91 -12.73 -7.32
C THR A 146 -10.39 -12.99 -7.04
N ALA A 147 -10.73 -14.06 -6.33
CA ALA A 147 -12.11 -14.37 -5.98
C ALA A 147 -12.79 -13.25 -5.16
N ALA A 148 -12.10 -12.71 -4.17
CA ALA A 148 -12.61 -11.62 -3.34
C ALA A 148 -12.79 -10.31 -4.12
N ALA A 149 -11.90 -10.03 -5.07
CA ALA A 149 -12.01 -8.87 -5.97
C ALA A 149 -13.18 -9.01 -6.95
N VAL A 150 -13.36 -10.18 -7.57
CA VAL A 150 -14.51 -10.46 -8.45
C VAL A 150 -15.83 -10.35 -7.68
N GLU A 151 -15.89 -10.83 -6.44
CA GLU A 151 -17.08 -10.69 -5.60
C GLU A 151 -17.38 -9.23 -5.26
N ALA A 152 -16.36 -8.42 -5.00
CA ALA A 152 -16.50 -7.00 -4.67
C ALA A 152 -16.87 -6.13 -5.89
N ALA A 153 -16.39 -6.49 -7.08
CA ALA A 153 -16.64 -5.78 -8.34
C ALA A 153 -17.01 -6.76 -9.47
N PRO A 154 -18.23 -7.34 -9.46
CA PRO A 154 -18.63 -8.36 -10.43
C PRO A 154 -18.65 -7.84 -11.87
N ASP A 155 -18.93 -6.55 -12.07
CA ASP A 155 -18.91 -5.92 -13.39
C ASP A 155 -17.49 -5.85 -13.98
N GLN A 156 -16.46 -6.03 -13.15
CA GLN A 156 -15.04 -5.98 -13.52
C GLN A 156 -14.40 -7.36 -13.57
N ALA A 157 -15.19 -8.44 -13.44
CA ALA A 157 -14.68 -9.80 -13.29
C ALA A 157 -13.66 -10.19 -14.36
N ASP A 158 -13.98 -9.97 -15.64
CA ASP A 158 -13.08 -10.30 -16.75
C ASP A 158 -11.74 -9.53 -16.66
N SER A 159 -11.79 -8.26 -16.25
CA SER A 159 -10.58 -7.43 -16.11
C SER A 159 -9.73 -7.86 -14.92
N VAL A 160 -10.38 -8.24 -13.82
CA VAL A 160 -9.73 -8.75 -12.61
C VAL A 160 -9.06 -10.10 -12.87
N GLU A 161 -9.75 -11.02 -13.56
CA GLU A 161 -9.19 -12.33 -13.92
C GLU A 161 -8.01 -12.22 -14.88
N ALA A 162 -8.10 -11.32 -15.87
CA ALA A 162 -6.99 -11.06 -16.78
C ALA A 162 -5.77 -10.50 -16.04
N ALA A 163 -5.95 -9.47 -15.21
CA ALA A 163 -4.87 -8.88 -14.43
C ALA A 163 -4.24 -9.86 -13.43
N ALA A 164 -5.04 -10.76 -12.85
CA ALA A 164 -4.54 -11.82 -11.98
C ALA A 164 -3.65 -12.80 -12.75
N ALA A 165 -4.09 -13.28 -13.91
CA ALA A 165 -3.31 -14.18 -14.75
C ALA A 165 -2.01 -13.55 -15.24
N ASP A 166 -2.04 -12.27 -15.62
CA ASP A 166 -0.84 -11.52 -16.01
C ASP A 166 0.14 -11.39 -14.84
N ALA A 167 -0.32 -11.01 -13.64
CA ALA A 167 0.53 -10.90 -12.46
C ALA A 167 1.16 -12.25 -12.06
N GLU A 168 0.41 -13.34 -12.07
CA GLU A 168 0.93 -14.69 -11.79
C GLU A 168 2.00 -15.10 -12.83
N ALA A 169 1.77 -14.82 -14.11
CA ALA A 169 2.75 -15.10 -15.17
C ALA A 169 4.05 -14.29 -15.01
N GLU A 170 3.96 -13.02 -14.61
CA GLU A 170 5.14 -12.19 -14.34
C GLU A 170 5.96 -12.70 -13.15
N ILE A 171 5.30 -13.21 -12.11
CA ILE A 171 5.94 -13.80 -10.93
C ILE A 171 6.67 -15.10 -11.30
N GLU A 172 6.03 -15.96 -12.10
CA GLU A 172 6.67 -17.19 -12.62
C GLU A 172 7.89 -16.86 -13.49
N ALA A 173 7.78 -15.86 -14.38
CA ALA A 173 8.89 -15.43 -15.22
C ALA A 173 10.08 -14.90 -14.41
N GLN A 174 9.83 -14.19 -13.30
CA GLN A 174 10.88 -13.73 -12.38
C GLN A 174 11.54 -14.89 -11.64
N ALA A 175 10.78 -15.89 -11.20
CA ALA A 175 11.32 -17.07 -10.52
C ALA A 175 12.27 -17.89 -11.42
N GLU A 176 11.94 -18.03 -12.71
CA GLU A 176 12.80 -18.69 -13.71
C GLU A 176 14.08 -17.88 -14.00
N ALA A 177 13.99 -16.55 -13.99
CA ALA A 177 15.15 -15.67 -14.18
C ALA A 177 16.15 -15.74 -13.01
N ASP A 178 15.66 -15.79 -11.77
CA ASP A 178 16.50 -15.92 -10.56
C ASP A 178 17.12 -17.33 -10.43
N SER A 179 16.46 -18.34 -11.00
CA SER A 179 16.91 -19.74 -11.01
C SER A 179 17.97 -20.08 -12.07
N SER A 180 18.36 -19.11 -12.92
CA SER A 180 19.50 -19.25 -13.82
C SER A 180 20.76 -18.70 -13.14
N PRO A 181 21.52 -19.51 -12.38
CA PRO A 181 22.81 -19.06 -11.87
C PRO A 181 23.71 -18.74 -13.07
N ASP A 182 24.40 -17.60 -12.97
CA ASP A 182 25.63 -17.32 -13.70
C ASP A 182 26.48 -18.59 -13.61
N VAL A 183 26.56 -19.33 -14.72
CA VAL A 183 27.54 -20.40 -14.85
C VAL A 183 28.88 -19.71 -14.88
N ASP A 184 29.43 -19.58 -13.67
CA ASP A 184 30.78 -19.22 -13.33
C ASP A 184 31.72 -19.78 -14.40
N ASP A 185 32.15 -18.89 -15.31
CA ASP A 185 33.24 -19.08 -16.26
C ASP A 185 34.57 -19.00 -15.45
N THR A 186 34.67 -19.80 -14.37
CA THR A 186 35.93 -20.04 -13.70
C THR A 186 36.57 -21.30 -14.26
N GLU A 187 37.69 -21.05 -14.94
CA GLU A 187 38.84 -21.94 -14.98
C GLU A 187 38.61 -23.37 -15.47
N ASP A 188 38.77 -23.58 -16.79
CA ASP A 188 39.63 -24.69 -17.23
C ASP A 188 40.91 -24.13 -17.88
N GLY A 189 41.69 -23.48 -17.04
CA GLY A 189 43.12 -23.35 -17.22
C GLY A 189 43.83 -24.53 -16.57
N THR A 190 43.71 -25.75 -17.09
CA THR A 190 44.78 -26.75 -16.89
C THR A 190 45.17 -27.49 -18.17
N ALA A 191 46.49 -27.57 -18.32
CA ALA A 191 47.19 -28.03 -19.49
C ALA A 191 47.25 -29.56 -19.63
N SER A 192 47.57 -29.96 -20.87
CA SER A 192 48.15 -31.23 -21.34
C SER A 192 47.21 -32.42 -21.58
N PRO A 193 47.32 -32.99 -22.79
CA PRO A 193 47.83 -34.36 -22.86
C PRO A 193 48.89 -34.61 -23.95
N ASN A 194 49.90 -35.40 -23.55
CA ASN A 194 50.95 -36.14 -24.28
C ASN A 194 51.91 -35.40 -25.22
#